data_AF-W3ARV5-F1
#
_entry.id   AF-W3ARV5-F1
#
_cell.length_a   1.000
_cell.length_b   1.000
_cell.length_c   1.000
_cell.angle_alpha   90.00
_cell.angle_beta   90.00
_cell.angle_gamma   90.00
#
_symmetry.space_group_name_H-M   'P 1'
#
loop_
_entity.id
_entity.type
_entity.pdbx_description
1 polymer ?
#
loop_
_entity_poly.entity_id
_entity_poly.type
_entity_poly.pdbx_seq_one_letter_code
_entity_poly.pdbx_strand_id
1 'polypeptide(L)'
;MQNYNGSYNRYGNYSGNHHRKKQGGCGCGCGCLGVIIAAVLVVLALSIIRLPEEIVPDLNIETVTGPDFTSIYNRLRNSLTDGIFDDHETKVSVPEETGKTTAPESAGESSTESRKKITETEATSSVESTEAPSEVYSNLNTSDLDGYYCYDLLNDNLKLVYREILEALTERTERKVSTLDTTELNTIYNYVVADHPEIFYSSSIHYTQEMINGVVTSIKVRGQYSMSAENASSYEAAMVPVVQSILVNVPGYADGTETSDYTKIKYIYDYIIENTEYVAGADENQNIISVLLNHRSVCNGYAKTFQYLSQQLGIPSVLVTGYAEGGLHAWNAVLMDGSWYQFDVTFGDSRFSSGKASSVINYAYFGLTDQQMNTNHSALGTIPVPACNDTSGNYFIKNDMYFDTADSRAVGELVSSVQSSGGNIVQFRTDSAATMSALMDSLFTNQKIYDYLDNVRSFNYTLIDSQNTMIIMF
;
A
#
# COMPACT_ATOMS: atom_id res chain seq x y z
N MET A 1 73.69 26.52 -1.81
CA MET A 1 72.87 25.30 -2.01
C MET A 1 71.45 25.78 -2.27
N GLN A 2 71.12 26.01 -3.54
CA GLN A 2 70.27 25.16 -4.39
C GLN A 2 68.77 25.25 -4.05
N ASN A 3 68.10 26.11 -4.83
CA ASN A 3 66.79 26.00 -5.50
C ASN A 3 65.84 24.84 -5.17
N TYR A 4 64.55 25.19 -5.04
CA TYR A 4 63.42 24.57 -5.78
C TYR A 4 62.33 25.65 -5.98
N ASN A 5 62.21 26.26 -7.18
CA ASN A 5 61.13 26.12 -8.18
C ASN A 5 59.75 25.79 -7.59
N GLY A 6 58.67 26.58 -7.76
CA GLY A 6 58.16 27.25 -8.97
C GLY A 6 57.23 26.27 -9.73
N SER A 7 55.92 26.49 -9.89
CA SER A 7 55.38 27.52 -10.77
C SER A 7 53.82 27.52 -10.83
N TYR A 8 53.19 28.71 -10.77
CA TYR A 8 52.31 29.37 -11.79
C TYR A 8 50.85 28.84 -11.89
N ASN A 9 49.75 29.60 -12.11
CA ASN A 9 49.43 31.01 -12.43
C ASN A 9 47.88 31.15 -12.19
N ARG A 10 47.28 32.19 -11.58
CA ARG A 10 47.05 33.62 -11.94
C ARG A 10 45.76 33.92 -12.73
N TYR A 11 45.01 34.89 -12.18
CA TYR A 11 44.01 35.83 -12.77
C TYR A 11 42.63 35.27 -13.18
N GLY A 12 41.51 35.97 -13.02
CA GLY A 12 41.27 37.36 -12.57
C GLY A 12 39.77 37.67 -12.55
N ASN A 13 39.42 38.69 -11.75
CA ASN A 13 38.08 39.25 -11.52
C ASN A 13 37.34 39.70 -12.79
N TYR A 14 36.02 39.54 -12.79
CA TYR A 14 35.10 40.44 -13.50
C TYR A 14 33.91 40.79 -12.59
N SER A 15 33.77 42.09 -12.32
CA SER A 15 32.64 42.74 -11.64
C SER A 15 31.52 43.02 -12.63
N GLY A 16 30.29 42.64 -12.27
CA GLY A 16 29.07 42.91 -13.03
C GLY A 16 28.28 44.07 -12.44
N ASN A 17 28.10 45.12 -13.24
CA ASN A 17 27.42 46.38 -12.92
C ASN A 17 25.91 46.24 -12.66
N HIS A 18 25.44 47.02 -11.69
CA HIS A 18 24.03 47.37 -11.49
C HIS A 18 23.49 48.21 -12.67
N HIS A 19 22.37 47.77 -13.27
CA HIS A 19 21.49 48.67 -14.01
C HIS A 19 20.03 48.54 -13.56
N ARG A 20 19.52 49.69 -13.11
CA ARG A 20 18.16 50.00 -12.70
C ARG A 20 17.34 50.34 -13.95
N LYS A 21 16.22 49.66 -14.20
CA LYS A 21 15.16 50.13 -15.10
C LYS A 21 13.81 50.11 -14.38
N LYS A 22 13.17 51.27 -14.33
CA LYS A 22 11.79 51.49 -13.88
C LYS A 22 10.83 51.38 -15.09
N GLN A 23 9.72 50.70 -14.84
CA GLN A 23 8.32 50.97 -15.24
C GLN A 23 7.98 51.30 -16.70
N GLY A 24 7.15 50.41 -17.26
CA GLY A 24 6.02 50.71 -18.17
C GLY A 24 4.99 49.59 -18.00
N GLY A 25 3.79 49.91 -17.51
CA GLY A 25 2.76 48.92 -17.16
C GLY A 25 1.71 48.70 -18.25
N CYS A 26 0.98 47.57 -18.14
CA CYS A 26 -0.49 47.47 -18.25
C CYS A 26 -0.91 46.00 -18.06
N GLY A 27 -2.07 45.76 -17.43
CA GLY A 27 -2.84 44.51 -17.60
C GLY A 27 -3.11 43.69 -16.33
N CYS A 28 -4.30 43.87 -15.77
CA CYS A 28 -4.93 43.15 -14.65
C CYS A 28 -4.75 41.62 -14.59
N GLY A 29 -4.75 41.10 -13.35
CA GLY A 29 -5.59 39.95 -13.02
C GLY A 29 -4.88 38.65 -12.60
N CYS A 30 -4.07 38.66 -11.54
CA CYS A 30 -3.81 37.46 -10.72
C CYS A 30 -2.97 37.83 -9.50
N GLY A 31 -3.61 38.22 -8.39
CA GLY A 31 -2.90 38.61 -7.17
C GLY A 31 -3.63 38.36 -5.86
N CYS A 32 -4.90 37.95 -5.89
CA CYS A 32 -5.68 37.75 -4.66
C CYS A 32 -5.81 36.28 -4.24
N LEU A 33 -5.51 35.30 -5.11
CA LEU A 33 -5.74 33.88 -4.79
C LEU A 33 -4.65 33.30 -3.86
N GLY A 34 -3.39 33.68 -4.05
CA GLY A 34 -2.27 33.18 -3.23
C GLY A 34 -2.31 33.67 -1.77
N VAL A 35 -2.84 34.87 -1.53
CA VAL A 35 -2.94 35.45 -0.17
C VAL A 35 -4.11 34.83 0.60
N ILE A 36 -5.20 34.47 -0.08
CA ILE A 36 -6.37 33.82 0.53
C ILE A 36 -6.05 32.35 0.87
N ILE A 37 -5.33 31.63 0.01
CA ILE A 37 -4.92 30.24 0.27
C ILE A 37 -3.96 30.16 1.47
N ALA A 38 -3.00 31.10 1.56
CA ALA A 38 -2.10 31.17 2.71
C ALA A 38 -2.82 31.50 4.02
N ALA A 39 -3.81 32.39 3.99
CA ALA A 39 -4.61 32.74 5.18
C ALA A 39 -5.49 31.57 5.65
N VAL A 40 -6.08 30.80 4.73
CA VAL A 40 -6.92 29.63 5.06
C VAL A 40 -6.09 28.48 5.63
N LEU A 41 -4.89 28.25 5.11
CA LEU A 41 -3.97 27.23 5.66
C LEU A 41 -3.47 27.61 7.06
N VAL A 42 -3.26 28.90 7.34
CA VAL A 42 -2.89 29.39 8.68
C VAL A 42 -4.05 29.26 9.66
N VAL A 43 -5.30 29.52 9.25
CA VAL A 43 -6.48 29.34 10.11
C VAL A 43 -6.72 27.84 10.39
N LEU A 44 -6.57 26.97 9.40
CA LEU A 44 -6.63 25.51 9.58
C LEU A 44 -5.53 25.00 10.52
N ALA A 45 -4.30 25.49 10.38
CA ALA A 45 -3.19 25.15 11.27
C ALA A 45 -3.42 25.62 12.71
N LEU A 46 -4.04 26.80 12.90
CA LEU A 46 -4.35 27.33 14.23
C LEU A 46 -5.56 26.64 14.89
N SER A 47 -6.48 26.06 14.11
CA SER A 47 -7.60 25.26 14.65
C SER A 47 -7.22 23.82 15.06
N ILE A 48 -6.01 23.36 14.73
CA ILE A 48 -5.51 22.01 15.05
C ILE A 48 -4.59 22.01 16.29
N ILE A 49 -4.08 23.17 16.71
CA ILE A 49 -3.21 23.29 17.90
C ILE A 49 -4.05 23.65 19.13
N ARG A 50 -4.26 22.69 20.04
CA ARG A 50 -4.65 23.01 21.43
C ARG A 50 -3.47 23.71 22.11
N LEU A 51 -3.50 25.03 22.17
CA LEU A 51 -2.55 25.79 22.98
C LEU A 51 -2.89 25.65 24.47
N PRO A 52 -1.90 25.59 25.38
CA PRO A 52 -2.11 25.59 26.83
C PRO A 52 -2.81 26.88 27.28
N GLU A 53 -3.71 26.77 28.27
CA GLU A 53 -4.68 27.79 28.74
C GLU A 53 -4.12 29.15 29.25
N GLU A 54 -2.84 29.46 29.12
CA GLU A 54 -2.26 30.69 29.69
C GLU A 54 -1.91 31.80 28.68
N ILE A 55 -2.28 31.66 27.40
CA ILE A 55 -2.09 32.74 26.43
C ILE A 55 -3.38 32.94 25.65
N VAL A 56 -4.08 34.04 25.95
CA VAL A 56 -4.83 34.96 25.06
C VAL A 56 -6.03 35.56 25.83
N PRO A 57 -5.95 36.82 26.31
CA PRO A 57 -7.12 37.53 26.83
C PRO A 57 -7.91 38.36 25.79
N ASP A 58 -7.56 38.38 24.49
CA ASP A 58 -8.13 39.40 23.57
C ASP A 58 -8.42 38.96 22.10
N LEU A 59 -8.74 37.69 21.84
CA LEU A 59 -9.22 37.28 20.50
C LEU A 59 -10.72 36.99 20.51
N ASN A 60 -11.49 37.99 20.08
CA ASN A 60 -12.92 37.86 19.84
C ASN A 60 -13.13 37.27 18.43
N ILE A 61 -13.20 35.93 18.31
CA ILE A 61 -13.56 35.23 17.07
C ILE A 61 -14.97 34.66 17.25
N GLU A 62 -15.96 35.32 16.68
CA GLU A 62 -17.30 34.73 16.51
C GLU A 62 -17.21 33.54 15.54
N THR A 63 -17.60 32.36 16.02
CA THR A 63 -17.74 31.14 15.23
C THR A 63 -18.79 31.32 14.13
N VAL A 64 -18.35 31.39 12.86
CA VAL A 64 -19.25 31.46 11.70
C VAL A 64 -19.73 30.05 11.33
N THR A 65 -20.81 29.59 11.96
CA THR A 65 -21.60 28.44 11.47
C THR A 65 -22.79 28.97 10.68
N GLY A 66 -22.56 29.29 9.41
CA GLY A 66 -23.59 29.79 8.50
C GLY A 66 -23.67 28.99 7.19
N PRO A 67 -24.84 28.96 6.53
CA PRO A 67 -25.12 28.14 5.34
C PRO A 67 -24.23 28.43 4.10
N ASP A 68 -23.38 29.45 4.15
CA ASP A 68 -22.38 29.73 3.10
C ASP A 68 -21.13 28.83 3.15
N PHE A 69 -20.83 28.16 4.27
CA PHE A 69 -19.66 27.27 4.34
C PHE A 69 -19.81 26.04 3.42
N THR A 70 -21.01 25.47 3.36
CA THR A 70 -21.33 24.36 2.46
C THR A 70 -21.29 24.79 0.99
N SER A 71 -21.68 26.03 0.69
CA SER A 71 -21.58 26.63 -0.64
C SER A 71 -20.11 26.81 -1.07
N ILE A 72 -19.26 27.28 -0.17
CA ILE A 72 -17.82 27.45 -0.42
C ILE A 72 -17.12 26.09 -0.56
N TYR A 73 -17.43 25.13 0.31
CA TYR A 73 -16.92 23.76 0.24
C TYR A 73 -17.29 23.07 -1.09
N ASN A 74 -18.55 23.20 -1.53
CA ASN A 74 -19.00 22.62 -2.80
C ASN A 74 -18.38 23.32 -4.01
N ARG A 75 -18.16 24.65 -3.97
CA ARG A 75 -17.44 25.37 -5.04
C ARG A 75 -15.97 24.96 -5.13
N LEU A 76 -15.31 24.70 -4.00
CA LEU A 76 -13.93 24.17 -3.96
C LEU A 76 -13.86 22.74 -4.47
N ARG A 77 -14.81 21.87 -4.11
CA ARG A 77 -14.93 20.51 -4.65
C ARG A 77 -15.13 20.51 -6.17
N ASN A 78 -15.98 21.40 -6.68
CA ASN A 78 -16.25 21.50 -8.12
C ASN A 78 -15.06 22.12 -8.89
N SER A 79 -14.39 23.12 -8.32
CA SER A 79 -13.18 23.69 -8.92
C SER A 79 -11.99 22.73 -8.99
N LEU A 80 -11.96 21.69 -8.15
CA LEU A 80 -10.93 20.64 -8.16
C LEU A 80 -11.28 19.50 -9.14
N THR A 81 -12.55 19.35 -9.50
CA THR A 81 -13.01 18.34 -10.46
C THR A 81 -12.97 18.86 -11.91
N ASP A 82 -13.15 20.16 -12.11
CA ASP A 82 -13.04 20.81 -13.44
C ASP A 82 -11.58 21.01 -13.93
N GLY A 83 -10.58 20.67 -13.12
CA GLY A 83 -9.15 20.75 -13.49
C GLY A 83 -8.54 19.46 -14.06
N ILE A 84 -9.32 18.38 -14.17
CA ILE A 84 -8.82 17.03 -14.53
C ILE A 84 -9.53 16.46 -15.79
N PHE A 85 -10.53 17.15 -16.35
CA PHE A 85 -11.21 16.75 -17.58
C PHE A 85 -11.19 17.89 -18.59
N ASP A 86 -10.38 17.77 -19.64
CA ASP A 86 -10.45 18.59 -20.85
C ASP A 86 -11.00 17.71 -21.99
N ASP A 87 -12.31 17.71 -22.15
CA ASP A 87 -12.98 17.14 -23.33
C ASP A 87 -13.02 18.20 -24.44
N HIS A 88 -12.18 18.01 -25.47
CA HIS A 88 -12.26 18.78 -26.69
C HIS A 88 -13.46 18.32 -27.55
N GLU A 89 -14.62 18.97 -27.39
CA GLU A 89 -15.70 18.90 -28.38
C GLU A 89 -15.29 19.67 -29.65
N THR A 90 -15.11 18.92 -30.74
CA THR A 90 -14.99 19.47 -32.10
C THR A 90 -16.39 19.73 -32.67
N LYS A 91 -16.69 21.01 -32.90
CA LYS A 91 -17.88 21.45 -33.66
C LYS A 91 -17.79 20.96 -35.11
N VAL A 92 -18.75 20.14 -35.54
CA VAL A 92 -19.05 19.93 -36.96
C VAL A 92 -20.49 20.31 -37.25
N SER A 93 -20.63 21.24 -38.18
CA SER A 93 -21.85 21.76 -38.77
C SER A 93 -22.60 20.71 -39.60
N VAL A 94 -23.92 20.63 -39.44
CA VAL A 94 -24.83 19.90 -40.34
C VAL A 94 -25.62 20.91 -41.18
N PRO A 95 -25.78 20.71 -42.50
CA PRO A 95 -26.93 21.21 -43.25
C PRO A 95 -28.02 20.13 -43.37
N GLU A 96 -29.28 20.57 -43.23
CA GLU A 96 -30.50 19.82 -43.52
C GLU A 96 -30.64 19.46 -45.01
N GLU A 97 -31.19 18.26 -45.31
CA GLU A 97 -32.42 18.07 -46.10
C GLU A 97 -32.80 16.57 -46.12
N THR A 98 -33.92 16.21 -45.49
CA THR A 98 -35.23 15.78 -46.06
C THR A 98 -35.26 14.50 -46.94
N GLY A 99 -36.16 13.57 -46.60
CA GLY A 99 -36.91 12.79 -47.61
C GLY A 99 -36.98 11.27 -47.52
N LYS A 100 -38.02 10.77 -46.81
CA LYS A 100 -38.94 9.66 -47.14
C LYS A 100 -38.42 8.23 -47.49
N THR A 101 -38.79 7.31 -46.58
CA THR A 101 -39.41 5.97 -46.78
C THR A 101 -39.82 5.56 -48.19
N THR A 102 -39.50 4.31 -48.57
CA THR A 102 -40.45 3.17 -48.78
C THR A 102 -39.71 1.86 -49.16
N ALA A 103 -40.14 0.74 -48.59
CA ALA A 103 -39.93 -0.65 -49.03
C ALA A 103 -40.69 -0.92 -50.37
N PRO A 104 -40.79 -2.14 -51.00
CA PRO A 104 -40.55 -3.48 -50.44
C PRO A 104 -40.04 -4.59 -51.41
N GLU A 105 -39.93 -5.80 -50.84
CA GLU A 105 -40.50 -7.07 -51.35
C GLU A 105 -39.75 -8.08 -52.27
N SER A 106 -40.04 -9.33 -51.90
CA SER A 106 -40.05 -10.61 -52.65
C SER A 106 -38.71 -11.35 -52.76
N ALA A 107 -38.53 -12.56 -52.19
CA ALA A 107 -39.29 -13.82 -52.17
C ALA A 107 -38.98 -14.75 -53.35
N GLY A 108 -38.89 -16.06 -53.05
CA GLY A 108 -38.85 -17.17 -54.01
C GLY A 108 -37.59 -18.03 -53.84
N GLU A 109 -37.59 -19.01 -52.94
CA GLU A 109 -38.02 -20.41 -53.18
C GLU A 109 -36.98 -21.23 -53.95
N SER A 110 -36.40 -22.23 -53.30
CA SER A 110 -36.84 -23.65 -53.35
C SER A 110 -36.23 -24.35 -54.58
N SER A 111 -35.46 -25.42 -54.47
CA SER A 111 -35.93 -26.71 -54.01
C SER A 111 -34.86 -27.78 -54.28
N THR A 112 -34.88 -28.81 -53.43
CA THR A 112 -34.68 -30.25 -53.71
C THR A 112 -33.34 -30.75 -54.25
N GLU A 113 -32.56 -31.52 -53.48
CA GLU A 113 -32.76 -32.91 -53.04
C GLU A 113 -32.15 -33.92 -54.03
N SER A 114 -31.08 -34.62 -53.62
CA SER A 114 -30.95 -36.07 -53.81
C SER A 114 -29.66 -36.66 -53.23
N ARG A 115 -29.89 -37.44 -52.18
CA ARG A 115 -29.12 -38.51 -51.55
C ARG A 115 -28.41 -39.47 -52.52
N LYS A 116 -27.11 -39.75 -52.28
CA LYS A 116 -26.60 -41.14 -52.17
C LYS A 116 -25.18 -41.22 -51.57
N LYS A 117 -24.96 -42.36 -50.92
CA LYS A 117 -23.96 -42.75 -49.92
C LYS A 117 -22.88 -43.62 -50.57
N ILE A 118 -21.69 -43.68 -49.95
CA ILE A 118 -20.71 -44.80 -49.86
C ILE A 118 -19.28 -44.43 -50.31
N THR A 119 -18.45 -44.18 -49.29
CA THR A 119 -17.18 -44.85 -48.90
C THR A 119 -15.92 -44.75 -49.78
N GLU A 120 -14.93 -44.08 -49.17
CA GLU A 120 -13.46 -44.26 -49.13
C GLU A 120 -12.65 -44.44 -50.43
N THR A 121 -11.80 -43.46 -50.69
CA THR A 121 -10.41 -43.69 -51.13
C THR A 121 -9.57 -42.46 -50.78
N GLU A 122 -8.46 -42.67 -50.08
CA GLU A 122 -7.46 -41.66 -49.74
C GLU A 122 -6.75 -41.13 -51.00
N ALA A 123 -6.64 -39.81 -51.13
CA ALA A 123 -5.58 -39.15 -51.89
C ALA A 123 -5.48 -37.65 -51.52
N THR A 124 -4.45 -37.36 -50.72
CA THR A 124 -3.65 -36.13 -50.62
C THR A 124 -4.02 -34.88 -51.45
N SER A 125 -4.07 -33.75 -50.73
CA SER A 125 -3.55 -32.41 -51.08
C SER A 125 -4.55 -31.27 -51.22
N SER A 126 -4.37 -30.30 -50.30
CA SER A 126 -4.56 -28.85 -50.44
C SER A 126 -5.96 -28.31 -50.71
N VAL A 127 -6.66 -27.92 -49.64
CA VAL A 127 -7.54 -26.75 -49.65
C VAL A 127 -7.33 -25.96 -48.36
N GLU A 128 -6.89 -24.72 -48.56
CA GLU A 128 -6.85 -23.60 -47.65
C GLU A 128 -8.18 -23.46 -46.88
N SER A 129 -8.16 -23.75 -45.58
CA SER A 129 -9.27 -23.48 -44.67
C SER A 129 -8.91 -22.26 -43.84
N THR A 130 -9.59 -21.16 -44.14
CA THR A 130 -9.73 -19.96 -43.33
C THR A 130 -9.83 -20.29 -41.85
N GLU A 131 -8.80 -19.92 -41.08
CA GLU A 131 -8.84 -19.93 -39.63
C GLU A 131 -9.94 -18.98 -39.15
N ALA A 132 -10.87 -19.52 -38.36
CA ALA A 132 -11.72 -18.74 -37.49
C ALA A 132 -10.83 -17.91 -36.53
N PRO A 133 -11.24 -16.72 -36.10
CA PRO A 133 -10.42 -15.87 -35.24
C PRO A 133 -10.00 -16.62 -33.99
N SER A 134 -8.70 -16.74 -33.76
CA SER A 134 -8.15 -17.33 -32.54
C SER A 134 -8.70 -16.57 -31.34
N GLU A 135 -9.45 -17.27 -30.49
CA GLU A 135 -9.78 -16.78 -29.16
C GLU A 135 -8.45 -16.54 -28.43
N VAL A 136 -8.16 -15.28 -28.11
CA VAL A 136 -6.97 -14.90 -27.35
C VAL A 136 -7.25 -15.30 -25.89
N TYR A 137 -6.86 -16.52 -25.54
CA TYR A 137 -6.83 -16.97 -24.16
C TYR A 137 -5.65 -16.30 -23.43
N SER A 138 -5.82 -16.01 -22.13
CA SER A 138 -4.70 -15.64 -21.25
C SER A 138 -3.64 -16.74 -21.30
N ASN A 139 -2.36 -16.38 -21.47
CA ASN A 139 -1.22 -17.29 -21.43
C ASN A 139 -0.84 -17.72 -20.00
N LEU A 140 -1.35 -17.04 -18.97
CA LEU A 140 -1.13 -17.40 -17.57
C LEU A 140 -1.92 -18.65 -17.17
N ASN A 141 -1.23 -19.64 -16.61
CA ASN A 141 -1.88 -20.83 -16.04
C ASN A 141 -2.54 -20.47 -14.70
N THR A 142 -3.73 -21.02 -14.47
CA THR A 142 -4.47 -20.75 -13.23
C THR A 142 -3.74 -21.22 -11.97
N SER A 143 -2.94 -22.28 -12.07
CA SER A 143 -2.15 -22.84 -10.96
C SER A 143 -1.05 -21.91 -10.46
N ASP A 144 -0.55 -21.02 -11.32
CA ASP A 144 0.51 -20.08 -10.96
C ASP A 144 -0.04 -18.92 -10.10
N LEU A 145 -1.37 -18.83 -10.00
CA LEU A 145 -2.10 -17.83 -9.22
C LEU A 145 -2.76 -18.43 -7.97
N ASP A 146 -2.57 -19.73 -7.71
CA ASP A 146 -3.05 -20.37 -6.51
C ASP A 146 -2.38 -19.74 -5.28
N GLY A 147 -3.17 -19.25 -4.33
CA GLY A 147 -2.68 -18.60 -3.10
C GLY A 147 -2.67 -17.07 -3.12
N TYR A 148 -2.99 -16.43 -4.25
CA TYR A 148 -3.28 -14.99 -4.28
C TYR A 148 -4.72 -14.74 -3.84
N TYR A 149 -4.86 -13.94 -2.78
CA TYR A 149 -6.12 -13.84 -2.05
C TYR A 149 -7.20 -13.09 -2.83
N CYS A 150 -6.89 -11.96 -3.45
CA CYS A 150 -7.91 -11.19 -4.18
C CYS A 150 -8.35 -11.93 -5.45
N TYR A 151 -7.43 -12.63 -6.12
CA TYR A 151 -7.76 -13.55 -7.21
C TYR A 151 -8.79 -14.60 -6.75
N ASP A 152 -8.62 -15.21 -5.58
CA ASP A 152 -9.51 -16.25 -5.06
C ASP A 152 -10.89 -15.75 -4.62
N LEU A 153 -11.09 -14.44 -4.46
CA LEU A 153 -12.42 -13.86 -4.23
C LEU A 153 -13.28 -13.79 -5.50
N LEU A 154 -12.66 -13.94 -6.68
CA LEU A 154 -13.32 -13.72 -7.96
C LEU A 154 -13.97 -15.01 -8.49
N ASN A 155 -15.11 -14.85 -9.18
CA ASN A 155 -15.70 -15.93 -9.98
C ASN A 155 -14.87 -16.21 -11.25
N ASP A 156 -15.13 -17.32 -11.93
CA ASP A 156 -14.34 -17.77 -13.09
C ASP A 156 -14.21 -16.71 -14.21
N ASN A 157 -15.27 -15.95 -14.49
CA ASN A 157 -15.25 -14.89 -15.50
C ASN A 157 -14.32 -13.74 -15.07
N LEU A 158 -14.40 -13.32 -13.81
CA LEU A 158 -13.57 -12.23 -13.29
C LEU A 158 -12.12 -12.66 -13.06
N LYS A 159 -11.88 -13.95 -12.75
CA LYS A 159 -10.54 -14.54 -12.74
C LYS A 159 -9.88 -14.44 -14.12
N LEU A 160 -10.63 -14.62 -15.21
CA LEU A 160 -10.10 -14.41 -16.56
C LEU A 160 -9.74 -12.93 -16.79
N VAL A 161 -10.62 -11.99 -16.44
CA VAL A 161 -10.35 -10.54 -16.56
C VAL A 161 -9.13 -10.13 -15.72
N TYR A 162 -8.98 -10.69 -14.52
CA TYR A 162 -7.81 -10.49 -13.67
C TYR A 162 -6.52 -10.87 -14.41
N ARG A 163 -6.47 -12.06 -15.02
CA ARG A 163 -5.28 -12.53 -15.75
C ARG A 163 -4.99 -11.65 -16.97
N GLU A 164 -6.01 -11.24 -17.71
CA GLU A 164 -5.86 -10.36 -18.87
C GLU A 164 -5.30 -8.98 -18.47
N ILE A 165 -5.76 -8.42 -17.34
CA ILE A 165 -5.22 -7.18 -16.78
C ILE A 165 -3.78 -7.40 -16.30
N LEU A 166 -3.50 -8.47 -15.57
CA LEU A 166 -2.15 -8.82 -15.11
C LEU A 166 -1.17 -8.94 -16.29
N GLU A 167 -1.55 -9.62 -17.37
CA GLU A 167 -0.77 -9.70 -18.62
C GLU A 167 -0.57 -8.33 -19.26
N ALA A 168 -1.62 -7.51 -19.35
CA ALA A 168 -1.52 -6.16 -19.89
C ALA A 168 -0.52 -5.28 -19.11
N LEU A 169 -0.49 -5.41 -17.78
CA LEU A 169 0.43 -4.68 -16.90
C LEU A 169 1.87 -5.19 -17.03
N THR A 170 2.07 -6.50 -16.97
CA THR A 170 3.40 -7.14 -16.97
C THR A 170 4.08 -7.07 -18.33
N GLU A 171 3.35 -7.32 -19.42
CA GLU A 171 3.88 -7.18 -20.78
C GLU A 171 3.94 -5.73 -21.26
N ARG A 172 3.29 -4.82 -20.52
CA ARG A 172 3.13 -3.41 -20.88
C ARG A 172 2.49 -3.17 -22.25
N THR A 173 1.57 -4.04 -22.65
CA THR A 173 0.84 -3.95 -23.92
C THR A 173 -0.65 -3.74 -23.71
N GLU A 174 -1.33 -3.17 -24.71
CA GLU A 174 -2.79 -3.14 -24.73
C GLU A 174 -3.34 -4.54 -25.00
N ARG A 175 -4.32 -4.99 -24.21
CA ARG A 175 -4.98 -6.29 -24.37
C ARG A 175 -6.50 -6.15 -24.39
N LYS A 176 -7.15 -6.98 -25.21
CA LYS A 176 -8.60 -7.15 -25.13
C LYS A 176 -8.95 -7.89 -23.84
N VAL A 177 -10.01 -7.46 -23.17
CA VAL A 177 -10.55 -8.15 -21.99
C VAL A 177 -11.86 -8.86 -22.33
N SER A 178 -12.15 -9.92 -21.58
CA SER A 178 -13.31 -10.78 -21.75
C SER A 178 -14.62 -10.18 -21.20
N THR A 179 -14.55 -9.08 -20.43
CA THR A 179 -15.73 -8.33 -19.98
C THR A 179 -16.06 -7.17 -20.93
N LEU A 180 -17.36 -6.85 -21.02
CA LEU A 180 -17.86 -5.63 -21.65
C LEU A 180 -18.37 -4.61 -20.61
N ASP A 181 -18.24 -4.95 -19.32
CA ASP A 181 -18.60 -4.08 -18.19
C ASP A 181 -17.35 -3.31 -17.73
N THR A 182 -17.40 -1.99 -17.85
CA THR A 182 -16.30 -1.11 -17.41
C THR A 182 -16.29 -0.88 -15.90
N THR A 183 -17.39 -1.15 -15.21
CA THR A 183 -17.55 -0.83 -13.78
C THR A 183 -16.67 -1.69 -12.88
N GLU A 184 -16.33 -2.90 -13.32
CA GLU A 184 -15.50 -3.84 -12.57
C GLU A 184 -14.00 -3.68 -12.84
N LEU A 185 -13.60 -3.03 -13.95
CA LEU A 185 -12.20 -2.98 -14.38
C LEU A 185 -11.27 -2.36 -13.33
N ASN A 186 -11.69 -1.27 -12.71
CA ASN A 186 -10.90 -0.63 -11.65
C ASN A 186 -10.80 -1.50 -10.39
N THR A 187 -11.87 -2.23 -10.05
CA THR A 187 -11.86 -3.17 -8.92
C THR A 187 -10.89 -4.31 -9.19
N ILE A 188 -10.95 -4.91 -10.38
CA ILE A 188 -10.04 -6.00 -10.76
C ILE A 188 -8.60 -5.51 -10.86
N TYR A 189 -8.36 -4.31 -11.41
CA TYR A 189 -7.04 -3.67 -11.38
C TYR A 189 -6.51 -3.54 -9.94
N ASN A 190 -7.33 -3.03 -9.03
CA ASN A 190 -6.96 -2.88 -7.63
C ASN A 190 -6.64 -4.23 -6.98
N TYR A 191 -7.36 -5.31 -7.35
CA TYR A 191 -7.07 -6.66 -6.89
C TYR A 191 -5.71 -7.14 -7.41
N VAL A 192 -5.42 -6.93 -8.70
CA VAL A 192 -4.12 -7.30 -9.30
C VAL A 192 -2.97 -6.60 -8.58
N VAL A 193 -3.02 -5.27 -8.42
CA VAL A 193 -1.89 -4.55 -7.78
C VAL A 193 -1.81 -4.74 -6.26
N ALA A 194 -2.89 -5.19 -5.62
CA ALA A 194 -2.88 -5.55 -4.21
C ALA A 194 -2.29 -6.95 -3.98
N ASP A 195 -2.56 -7.89 -4.88
CA ASP A 195 -1.99 -9.23 -4.82
C ASP A 195 -0.52 -9.26 -5.26
N HIS A 196 -0.09 -8.35 -6.15
CA HIS A 196 1.25 -8.30 -6.74
C HIS A 196 2.06 -7.03 -6.38
N PRO A 197 2.62 -6.91 -5.16
CA PRO A 197 3.49 -5.79 -4.77
C PRO A 197 4.70 -5.54 -5.69
N GLU A 198 5.15 -6.59 -6.39
CA GLU A 198 6.23 -6.54 -7.39
C GLU A 198 5.87 -5.72 -8.64
N ILE A 199 4.58 -5.43 -8.89
CA ILE A 199 4.13 -4.50 -9.94
C ILE A 199 4.12 -3.06 -9.38
N PHE A 200 5.26 -2.63 -8.84
CA PHE A 200 5.44 -1.31 -8.22
C PHE A 200 5.39 -0.13 -9.23
N TYR A 201 5.45 -0.44 -10.52
CA TYR A 201 5.55 0.53 -11.61
C TYR A 201 4.19 0.89 -12.24
N SER A 202 3.08 0.29 -11.81
CA SER A 202 1.73 0.61 -12.30
C SER A 202 1.01 1.63 -11.39
N SER A 203 0.35 2.62 -12.00
CA SER A 203 -0.41 3.65 -11.28
C SER A 203 -1.93 3.62 -11.53
N SER A 204 -2.35 3.15 -12.71
CA SER A 204 -3.76 2.90 -13.04
C SER A 204 -3.87 2.03 -14.30
N ILE A 205 -5.09 1.82 -14.79
CA ILE A 205 -5.36 1.33 -16.15
C ILE A 205 -6.11 2.39 -16.97
N HIS A 206 -5.89 2.35 -18.28
CA HIS A 206 -6.72 3.02 -19.26
C HIS A 206 -7.45 1.96 -20.09
N TYR A 207 -8.70 2.22 -20.47
CA TYR A 207 -9.45 1.33 -21.34
C TYR A 207 -10.06 2.08 -22.53
N THR A 208 -10.23 1.37 -23.63
CA THR A 208 -10.94 1.82 -24.83
C THR A 208 -12.09 0.88 -25.15
N GLN A 209 -13.15 1.42 -25.75
CA GLN A 209 -14.34 0.66 -26.16
C GLN A 209 -14.52 0.72 -27.66
N GLU A 210 -14.74 -0.43 -28.28
CA GLU A 210 -15.21 -0.52 -29.66
C GLU A 210 -16.73 -0.69 -29.64
N MET A 211 -17.43 0.11 -30.45
CA MET A 211 -18.89 0.12 -30.52
C MET A 211 -19.39 -0.12 -31.93
N ILE A 212 -20.42 -0.94 -32.05
CA ILE A 212 -21.17 -1.14 -33.29
C ILE A 212 -22.63 -0.77 -33.01
N ASN A 213 -23.16 0.21 -33.74
CA ASN A 213 -24.54 0.69 -33.59
C ASN A 213 -24.91 1.09 -32.14
N GLY A 214 -23.97 1.67 -31.40
CA GLY A 214 -24.18 2.09 -30.01
C GLY A 214 -24.09 0.96 -28.98
N VAL A 215 -23.73 -0.26 -29.38
CA VAL A 215 -23.50 -1.41 -28.49
C VAL A 215 -22.00 -1.64 -28.38
N VAL A 216 -21.48 -1.76 -27.16
CA VAL A 216 -20.08 -2.11 -26.89
C VAL A 216 -19.84 -3.55 -27.33
N THR A 217 -18.83 -3.78 -28.17
CA THR A 217 -18.48 -5.10 -28.73
C THR A 217 -17.11 -5.59 -28.30
N SER A 218 -16.24 -4.69 -27.82
CA SER A 218 -14.92 -5.03 -27.30
C SER A 218 -14.45 -3.95 -26.33
N ILE A 219 -13.76 -4.39 -25.27
CA ILE A 219 -12.99 -3.51 -24.40
C ILE A 219 -11.53 -3.91 -24.49
N LYS A 220 -10.65 -2.93 -24.57
CA LYS A 220 -9.20 -3.12 -24.44
C LYS A 220 -8.69 -2.34 -23.25
N VAL A 221 -7.73 -2.89 -22.53
CA VAL A 221 -7.08 -2.29 -21.37
C VAL A 221 -5.59 -2.16 -21.61
N ARG A 222 -4.99 -1.10 -21.08
CA ARG A 222 -3.53 -0.92 -20.99
C ARG A 222 -3.18 -0.29 -19.66
N GLY A 223 -2.05 -0.66 -19.08
CA GLY A 223 -1.55 0.00 -17.87
C GLY A 223 -1.13 1.45 -18.11
N GLN A 224 -1.24 2.26 -17.06
CA GLN A 224 -0.49 3.49 -16.90
C GLN A 224 0.64 3.24 -15.91
N TYR A 225 1.81 3.81 -16.20
CA TYR A 225 3.04 3.49 -15.48
C TYR A 225 3.67 4.74 -14.88
N SER A 226 4.16 4.62 -13.64
CA SER A 226 4.91 5.67 -12.93
C SER A 226 6.36 5.78 -13.40
N MET A 227 6.86 4.78 -14.11
CA MET A 227 8.24 4.71 -14.59
C MET A 227 8.36 3.94 -15.92
N SER A 228 9.50 4.11 -16.59
CA SER A 228 9.80 3.39 -17.84
C SER A 228 10.02 1.90 -17.61
N ALA A 229 10.00 1.11 -18.70
CA ALA A 229 10.28 -0.31 -18.64
C ALA A 229 11.72 -0.59 -18.19
N GLU A 230 12.67 0.19 -18.68
CA GLU A 230 14.09 0.06 -18.34
C GLU A 230 14.34 0.31 -16.85
N ASN A 231 13.72 1.34 -16.27
CA ASN A 231 13.83 1.63 -14.84
C ASN A 231 13.20 0.52 -13.99
N ALA A 232 12.01 0.04 -14.36
CA ALA A 232 11.36 -1.07 -13.67
C ALA A 232 12.24 -2.33 -13.65
N SER A 233 12.74 -2.75 -14.83
CA SER A 233 13.64 -3.91 -14.93
C SER A 233 14.96 -3.71 -14.19
N SER A 234 15.48 -2.48 -14.14
CA SER A 234 16.67 -2.17 -13.34
C SER A 234 16.41 -2.33 -11.84
N TYR A 235 15.26 -1.88 -11.34
CA TYR A 235 14.88 -2.06 -9.94
C TYR A 235 14.61 -3.53 -9.60
N GLU A 236 13.88 -4.25 -10.44
CA GLU A 236 13.65 -5.70 -10.30
C GLU A 236 14.98 -6.45 -10.19
N ALA A 237 15.90 -6.23 -11.13
CA ALA A 237 17.21 -6.88 -11.12
C ALA A 237 18.05 -6.54 -9.88
N ALA A 238 17.94 -5.31 -9.36
CA ALA A 238 18.63 -4.89 -8.15
C ALA A 238 18.01 -5.51 -6.88
N MET A 239 16.70 -5.74 -6.85
CA MET A 239 16.02 -6.35 -5.70
C MET A 239 16.27 -7.86 -5.58
N VAL A 240 16.45 -8.58 -6.69
CA VAL A 240 16.69 -10.05 -6.68
C VAL A 240 17.77 -10.49 -5.67
N PRO A 241 19.02 -9.97 -5.70
CA PRO A 241 20.04 -10.40 -4.74
C PRO A 241 19.72 -9.99 -3.30
N VAL A 242 19.02 -8.87 -3.09
CA VAL A 242 18.60 -8.44 -1.74
C VAL A 242 17.56 -9.39 -1.18
N VAL A 243 16.49 -9.66 -1.93
CA VAL A 243 15.43 -10.59 -1.54
C VAL A 243 16.03 -11.96 -1.24
N GLN A 244 16.90 -12.47 -2.12
CA GLN A 244 17.58 -13.74 -1.88
C GLN A 244 18.40 -13.71 -0.58
N SER A 245 19.13 -12.61 -0.29
CA SER A 245 19.91 -12.48 0.94
C SER A 245 19.05 -12.47 2.21
N ILE A 246 17.81 -11.99 2.13
CA ILE A 246 16.84 -12.04 3.23
C ILE A 246 16.36 -13.48 3.40
N LEU A 247 15.85 -14.08 2.32
CA LEU A 247 15.20 -15.38 2.35
C LEU A 247 16.15 -16.50 2.80
N VAL A 248 17.42 -16.51 2.37
CA VAL A 248 18.38 -17.54 2.81
C VAL A 248 18.65 -17.56 4.31
N ASN A 249 18.36 -16.47 5.01
CA ASN A 249 18.51 -16.37 6.47
C ASN A 249 17.20 -16.64 7.22
N VAL A 250 16.07 -16.80 6.52
CA VAL A 250 14.82 -17.23 7.14
C VAL A 250 14.97 -18.68 7.61
N PRO A 251 14.68 -18.98 8.89
CA PRO A 251 14.76 -20.35 9.40
C PRO A 251 13.93 -21.33 8.56
N GLY A 252 14.54 -22.45 8.17
CA GLY A 252 13.93 -23.47 7.32
C GLY A 252 13.97 -23.21 5.81
N TYR A 253 14.34 -22.01 5.35
CA TYR A 253 14.32 -21.69 3.92
C TYR A 253 15.47 -22.34 3.14
N ALA A 254 16.72 -22.13 3.57
CA ALA A 254 17.88 -22.59 2.82
C ALA A 254 18.14 -24.11 2.93
N ASP A 255 17.84 -24.70 4.09
CA ASP A 255 18.08 -26.12 4.37
C ASP A 255 16.82 -27.00 4.18
N GLY A 256 15.67 -26.38 3.93
CA GLY A 256 14.38 -27.06 3.76
C GLY A 256 13.84 -27.69 5.05
N THR A 257 14.37 -27.32 6.21
CA THR A 257 13.86 -27.83 7.49
C THR A 257 12.46 -27.26 7.76
N GLU A 258 11.55 -28.14 8.18
CA GLU A 258 10.19 -27.73 8.49
C GLU A 258 10.20 -26.72 9.64
N THR A 259 9.64 -25.54 9.38
CA THR A 259 9.61 -24.40 10.29
C THR A 259 8.23 -23.77 10.22
N SER A 260 7.65 -23.43 11.39
CA SER A 260 6.34 -22.80 11.48
C SER A 260 6.28 -21.47 10.72
N ASP A 261 5.08 -21.12 10.23
CA ASP A 261 4.86 -19.82 9.60
C ASP A 261 5.13 -18.70 10.59
N TYR A 262 4.79 -18.90 11.87
CA TYR A 262 5.12 -17.97 12.94
C TYR A 262 6.61 -17.57 12.97
N THR A 263 7.51 -18.54 12.91
CA THR A 263 8.96 -18.28 12.93
C THR A 263 9.40 -17.48 11.70
N LYS A 264 8.88 -17.83 10.52
CA LYS A 264 9.20 -17.16 9.27
C LYS A 264 8.67 -15.72 9.23
N ILE A 265 7.41 -15.53 9.61
CA ILE A 265 6.74 -14.23 9.70
C ILE A 265 7.43 -13.32 10.72
N LYS A 266 7.79 -13.85 11.89
CA LYS A 266 8.56 -13.10 12.88
C LYS A 266 9.90 -12.62 12.31
N TYR A 267 10.62 -13.49 11.61
CA TYR A 267 11.90 -13.12 11.02
C TYR A 267 11.76 -11.94 10.04
N ILE A 268 10.81 -11.99 9.10
CA ILE A 268 10.64 -10.90 8.12
C ILE A 268 10.08 -9.62 8.77
N TYR A 269 9.25 -9.74 9.81
CA TYR A 269 8.77 -8.61 10.61
C TYR A 269 9.94 -7.86 11.26
N ASP A 270 10.79 -8.61 11.97
CA ASP A 270 11.98 -8.08 12.64
C ASP A 270 12.94 -7.45 11.63
N TYR A 271 13.23 -8.17 10.52
CA TYR A 271 14.15 -7.71 9.49
C TYR A 271 13.73 -6.36 8.90
N ILE A 272 12.45 -6.21 8.51
CA ILE A 272 11.98 -4.95 7.91
C ILE A 272 12.13 -3.79 8.91
N ILE A 273 11.75 -4.00 10.17
CA ILE A 273 11.84 -2.96 11.21
C ILE A 273 13.28 -2.56 11.45
N GLU A 274 14.19 -3.52 11.60
CA GLU A 274 15.60 -3.24 11.88
C GLU A 274 16.32 -2.57 10.71
N ASN A 275 15.91 -2.86 9.47
CA ASN A 275 16.60 -2.43 8.26
C ASN A 275 15.89 -1.31 7.49
N THR A 276 14.87 -0.67 8.07
CA THR A 276 14.13 0.42 7.42
C THR A 276 13.91 1.56 8.37
N GLU A 277 14.01 2.81 7.92
CA GLU A 277 13.63 4.01 8.66
C GLU A 277 12.28 4.54 8.16
N TYR A 278 11.37 4.94 9.04
CA TYR A 278 10.15 5.63 8.63
C TYR A 278 10.44 7.08 8.22
N VAL A 279 10.30 7.40 6.92
CA VAL A 279 10.62 8.72 6.35
C VAL A 279 9.56 9.15 5.34
N ALA A 280 8.72 10.09 5.77
CA ALA A 280 7.77 10.75 4.87
C ALA A 280 8.51 11.48 3.73
N GLY A 281 8.04 11.30 2.51
CA GLY A 281 8.62 11.92 1.31
C GLY A 281 9.93 11.29 0.80
N ALA A 282 10.39 10.16 1.35
CA ALA A 282 11.48 9.40 0.75
C ALA A 282 11.14 8.90 -0.67
N ASP A 283 12.16 8.69 -1.49
CA ASP A 283 12.01 8.18 -2.86
C ASP A 283 11.35 6.79 -2.86
N GLU A 284 10.36 6.60 -3.74
CA GLU A 284 9.60 5.36 -3.90
C GLU A 284 8.89 4.85 -2.63
N ASN A 285 8.63 5.72 -1.63
CA ASN A 285 8.12 5.33 -0.30
C ASN A 285 6.75 4.63 -0.26
N GLN A 286 6.07 4.49 -1.39
CA GLN A 286 4.76 3.83 -1.53
C GLN A 286 4.87 2.37 -2.02
N ASN A 287 6.07 1.84 -2.22
CA ASN A 287 6.29 0.52 -2.80
C ASN A 287 7.54 -0.19 -2.23
N ILE A 288 7.76 -1.43 -2.69
CA ILE A 288 8.79 -2.33 -2.16
C ILE A 288 10.23 -1.85 -2.38
N ILE A 289 10.49 -0.97 -3.37
CA ILE A 289 11.83 -0.41 -3.64
C ILE A 289 12.34 0.33 -2.41
N SER A 290 11.48 1.11 -1.78
CA SER A 290 11.86 1.97 -0.66
C SER A 290 12.35 1.22 0.58
N VAL A 291 11.87 0.00 0.78
CA VAL A 291 12.29 -0.88 1.88
C VAL A 291 13.49 -1.73 1.44
N LEU A 292 13.39 -2.41 0.30
CA LEU A 292 14.39 -3.38 -0.14
C LEU A 292 15.70 -2.73 -0.61
N LEU A 293 15.66 -1.52 -1.17
CA LEU A 293 16.85 -0.85 -1.70
C LEU A 293 17.21 0.43 -0.95
N ASN A 294 16.21 1.23 -0.60
CA ASN A 294 16.48 2.57 -0.03
C ASN A 294 16.53 2.57 1.51
N HIS A 295 16.01 1.53 2.16
CA HIS A 295 15.91 1.43 3.62
C HIS A 295 15.16 2.59 4.29
N ARG A 296 14.28 3.29 3.56
CA ARG A 296 13.57 4.49 4.03
C ARG A 296 12.19 4.56 3.37
N SER A 297 11.12 4.43 4.14
CA SER A 297 9.77 4.24 3.59
C SER A 297 8.66 4.82 4.46
N VAL A 298 7.41 4.69 4.02
CA VAL A 298 6.21 4.92 4.83
C VAL A 298 5.34 3.67 4.88
N CYS A 299 4.21 3.73 5.60
CA CYS A 299 3.39 2.57 5.93
C CYS A 299 3.07 1.64 4.75
N ASN A 300 2.76 2.22 3.59
CA ASN A 300 2.47 1.46 2.38
C ASN A 300 3.67 0.63 1.87
N GLY A 301 4.89 1.18 1.90
CA GLY A 301 6.09 0.43 1.51
C GLY A 301 6.45 -0.67 2.50
N TYR A 302 6.29 -0.43 3.81
CA TYR A 302 6.44 -1.45 4.84
C TYR A 302 5.46 -2.62 4.62
N ALA A 303 4.16 -2.31 4.51
CA ALA A 303 3.11 -3.32 4.37
C ALA A 303 3.22 -4.13 3.07
N LYS A 304 3.56 -3.48 1.95
CA LYS A 304 3.78 -4.16 0.67
C LYS A 304 5.03 -5.04 0.68
N THR A 305 6.10 -4.62 1.35
CA THR A 305 7.32 -5.43 1.43
C THR A 305 7.12 -6.65 2.33
N PHE A 306 6.41 -6.47 3.45
CA PHE A 306 6.04 -7.58 4.32
C PHE A 306 5.16 -8.59 3.60
N GLN A 307 4.14 -8.13 2.86
CA GLN A 307 3.32 -8.98 2.01
C GLN A 307 4.17 -9.73 0.98
N TYR A 308 5.03 -9.03 0.24
CA TYR A 308 5.87 -9.61 -0.80
C TYR A 308 6.77 -10.71 -0.23
N LEU A 309 7.48 -10.46 0.87
CA LEU A 309 8.35 -11.45 1.51
C LEU A 309 7.55 -12.63 2.09
N SER A 310 6.35 -12.40 2.64
CA SER A 310 5.44 -13.46 3.08
C SER A 310 5.03 -14.37 1.92
N GLN A 311 4.67 -13.79 0.77
CA GLN A 311 4.32 -14.53 -0.44
C GLN A 311 5.52 -15.33 -0.99
N GLN A 312 6.74 -14.77 -0.97
CA GLN A 312 7.96 -15.51 -1.34
C GLN A 312 8.22 -16.73 -0.43
N LEU A 313 7.67 -16.75 0.78
CA LEU A 313 7.74 -17.86 1.72
C LEU A 313 6.56 -18.83 1.60
N GLY A 314 5.65 -18.61 0.64
CA GLY A 314 4.44 -19.40 0.44
C GLY A 314 3.34 -19.14 1.45
N ILE A 315 3.39 -18.00 2.16
CA ILE A 315 2.45 -17.63 3.22
C ILE A 315 1.52 -16.52 2.72
N PRO A 316 0.21 -16.78 2.51
CA PRO A 316 -0.73 -15.79 2.01
C PRO A 316 -0.81 -14.55 2.90
N SER A 317 -0.74 -13.38 2.27
CA SER A 317 -0.82 -12.07 2.94
C SER A 317 -1.63 -11.10 2.09
N VAL A 318 -2.46 -10.30 2.76
CA VAL A 318 -3.38 -9.32 2.17
C VAL A 318 -2.97 -7.92 2.64
N LEU A 319 -2.81 -6.99 1.70
CA LEU A 319 -2.67 -5.58 2.02
C LEU A 319 -4.01 -5.00 2.48
N VAL A 320 -4.02 -4.39 3.65
CA VAL A 320 -5.18 -3.67 4.17
C VAL A 320 -4.88 -2.18 4.13
N THR A 321 -5.82 -1.40 3.59
CA THR A 321 -5.75 0.07 3.57
C THR A 321 -6.90 0.65 4.39
N GLY A 322 -6.62 1.75 5.09
CA GLY A 322 -7.54 2.25 6.10
C GLY A 322 -7.08 3.54 6.75
N TYR A 323 -7.52 3.71 7.99
CA TYR A 323 -7.09 4.78 8.87
C TYR A 323 -6.47 4.20 10.14
N ALA A 324 -5.41 4.85 10.62
CA ALA A 324 -4.83 4.61 11.94
C ALA A 324 -4.44 5.97 12.56
N GLU A 325 -4.71 6.17 13.85
CA GLU A 325 -4.41 7.41 14.58
C GLU A 325 -4.83 8.72 13.88
N GLY A 326 -5.90 8.67 13.07
CA GLY A 326 -6.45 9.83 12.35
C GLY A 326 -5.82 10.11 10.97
N GLY A 327 -4.87 9.30 10.51
CA GLY A 327 -4.26 9.39 9.17
C GLY A 327 -4.56 8.18 8.29
N LEU A 328 -4.37 8.33 6.97
CA LEU A 328 -4.40 7.18 6.06
C LEU A 328 -3.25 6.22 6.40
N HIS A 329 -3.54 4.92 6.40
CA HIS A 329 -2.59 3.90 6.81
C HIS A 329 -2.73 2.61 6.00
N ALA A 330 -1.67 1.80 6.05
CA ALA A 330 -1.62 0.48 5.41
C ALA A 330 -0.93 -0.52 6.34
N TRP A 331 -1.50 -1.72 6.42
CA TRP A 331 -1.02 -2.85 7.23
C TRP A 331 -1.40 -4.17 6.55
N ASN A 332 -1.27 -5.32 7.21
CA ASN A 332 -1.51 -6.62 6.60
C ASN A 332 -2.39 -7.55 7.42
N ALA A 333 -3.12 -8.43 6.75
CA ALA A 333 -3.64 -9.67 7.31
C ALA A 333 -2.88 -10.85 6.70
N VAL A 334 -2.41 -11.79 7.52
CA VAL A 334 -1.56 -12.92 7.08
C VAL A 334 -2.12 -14.24 7.60
N LEU A 335 -2.15 -15.26 6.73
CA LEU A 335 -2.53 -16.63 7.08
C LEU A 335 -1.32 -17.34 7.68
N MET A 336 -1.23 -17.41 9.00
CA MET A 336 -0.09 -17.96 9.72
C MET A 336 -0.51 -19.21 10.49
N ASP A 337 0.12 -20.35 10.22
CA ASP A 337 -0.18 -21.64 10.86
C ASP A 337 -1.68 -22.03 10.75
N GLY A 338 -2.32 -21.68 9.64
CA GLY A 338 -3.71 -22.02 9.33
C GLY A 338 -4.79 -21.07 9.83
N SER A 339 -4.42 -20.00 10.54
CA SER A 339 -5.35 -18.95 11.02
C SER A 339 -4.94 -17.57 10.51
N TRP A 340 -5.90 -16.69 10.26
CA TRP A 340 -5.62 -15.30 9.84
C TRP A 340 -5.38 -14.40 11.05
N TYR A 341 -4.34 -13.56 10.95
CA TYR A 341 -4.01 -12.55 11.95
C TYR A 341 -3.64 -11.22 11.30
N GLN A 342 -3.90 -10.13 12.01
CA GLN A 342 -3.51 -8.77 11.61
C GLN A 342 -2.08 -8.46 12.07
N PHE A 343 -1.33 -7.76 11.24
CA PHE A 343 0.04 -7.32 11.49
C PHE A 343 0.21 -5.87 11.05
N ASP A 344 0.91 -5.08 11.86
CA ASP A 344 1.41 -3.77 11.43
C ASP A 344 2.91 -3.67 11.72
N VAL A 345 3.70 -3.72 10.65
CA VAL A 345 5.17 -3.60 10.69
C VAL A 345 5.59 -2.16 10.96
N THR A 346 4.80 -1.18 10.53
CA THR A 346 5.08 0.25 10.74
C THR A 346 4.94 0.61 12.21
N PHE A 347 3.85 0.22 12.85
CA PHE A 347 3.66 0.44 14.29
C PHE A 347 4.52 -0.50 15.14
N GLY A 348 5.09 -1.54 14.51
CA GLY A 348 6.17 -2.36 15.04
C GLY A 348 7.51 -1.63 15.15
N ASP A 349 7.74 -0.60 14.35
CA ASP A 349 8.92 0.25 14.49
C ASP A 349 8.70 1.26 15.63
N SER A 350 9.31 1.03 16.79
CA SER A 350 9.16 1.93 17.93
C SER A 350 9.65 3.35 17.64
N ARG A 351 10.50 3.58 16.64
CA ARG A 351 10.94 4.93 16.25
C ARG A 351 9.79 5.75 15.71
N PHE A 352 8.85 5.10 15.02
CA PHE A 352 7.61 5.72 14.55
C PHE A 352 6.72 6.14 15.73
N SER A 353 6.46 5.24 16.67
CA SER A 353 5.54 5.50 17.79
C SER A 353 6.13 6.37 18.91
N SER A 354 7.45 6.39 19.10
CA SER A 354 8.09 7.08 20.25
C SER A 354 8.92 8.31 19.89
N GLY A 355 9.26 8.52 18.61
CA GLY A 355 10.12 9.63 18.15
C GLY A 355 11.54 9.60 18.74
N LYS A 356 11.95 8.50 19.39
CA LYS A 356 13.29 8.34 20.00
C LYS A 356 14.20 7.52 19.09
N ALA A 357 15.50 7.81 19.15
CA ALA A 357 16.53 7.16 18.31
C ALA A 357 16.84 5.70 18.69
N SER A 358 16.33 5.19 19.81
CA SER A 358 16.52 3.79 20.21
C SER A 358 15.48 2.92 19.51
N SER A 359 15.93 2.11 18.55
CA SER A 359 15.12 1.12 17.84
C SER A 359 14.84 -0.07 18.75
N VAL A 360 13.58 -0.28 19.13
CA VAL A 360 13.10 -1.50 19.76
C VAL A 360 12.00 -2.04 18.86
N ILE A 361 12.04 -3.33 18.53
CA ILE A 361 10.93 -3.95 17.81
C ILE A 361 9.74 -4.02 18.75
N ASN A 362 8.65 -3.33 18.41
CA ASN A 362 7.41 -3.32 19.15
C ASN A 362 6.51 -4.47 18.69
N TYR A 363 6.34 -5.49 19.52
CA TYR A 363 5.49 -6.63 19.15
C TYR A 363 4.00 -6.43 19.45
N ALA A 364 3.58 -5.22 19.86
CA ALA A 364 2.17 -4.89 20.11
C ALA A 364 1.27 -5.06 18.88
N TYR A 365 1.83 -5.09 17.67
CA TYR A 365 1.07 -5.24 16.42
C TYR A 365 1.43 -6.52 15.67
N PHE A 366 1.87 -7.55 16.40
CA PHE A 366 2.22 -8.86 15.85
C PHE A 366 1.16 -9.91 16.19
N GLY A 367 0.45 -10.40 15.17
CA GLY A 367 -0.53 -11.48 15.32
C GLY A 367 -1.77 -11.04 16.11
N LEU A 368 -2.42 -9.95 15.70
CA LEU A 368 -3.63 -9.43 16.35
C LEU A 368 -4.91 -10.04 15.76
N THR A 369 -5.96 -10.08 16.58
CA THR A 369 -7.34 -10.23 16.09
C THR A 369 -7.86 -8.93 15.48
N ASP A 370 -8.95 -9.00 14.73
CA ASP A 370 -9.68 -7.82 14.24
C ASP A 370 -10.12 -6.93 15.40
N GLN A 371 -10.59 -7.50 16.51
CA GLN A 371 -10.98 -6.72 17.69
C GLN A 371 -9.81 -5.91 18.26
N GLN A 372 -8.64 -6.53 18.38
CA GLN A 372 -7.44 -5.86 18.91
C GLN A 372 -6.94 -4.78 17.94
N MET A 373 -6.86 -5.09 16.64
CA MET A 373 -6.41 -4.16 15.62
C MET A 373 -7.36 -2.95 15.51
N ASN A 374 -8.67 -3.18 15.53
CA ASN A 374 -9.70 -2.14 15.41
C ASN A 374 -9.78 -1.17 16.60
N THR A 375 -8.96 -1.36 17.66
CA THR A 375 -8.87 -0.40 18.76
C THR A 375 -8.32 0.95 18.29
N ASN A 376 -7.41 0.95 17.31
CA ASN A 376 -6.85 2.17 16.72
C ASN A 376 -6.71 2.14 15.19
N HIS A 377 -7.13 1.06 14.54
CA HIS A 377 -7.22 0.94 13.09
C HIS A 377 -8.67 0.84 12.61
N SER A 378 -8.91 1.25 11.37
CA SER A 378 -10.21 1.05 10.71
C SER A 378 -9.99 0.85 9.21
N ALA A 379 -10.37 -0.31 8.69
CA ALA A 379 -10.23 -0.63 7.27
C ALA A 379 -11.22 0.17 6.42
N LEU A 380 -10.78 0.62 5.24
CA LEU A 380 -11.64 1.28 4.26
C LEU A 380 -12.63 0.31 3.57
N GLY A 381 -12.33 -1.00 3.60
CA GLY A 381 -13.15 -2.02 2.94
C GLY A 381 -13.01 -2.05 1.41
N THR A 382 -11.91 -1.51 0.87
CA THR A 382 -11.58 -1.57 -0.57
C THR A 382 -11.34 -3.01 -1.05
N ILE A 383 -10.75 -3.84 -0.19
CA ILE A 383 -10.56 -5.27 -0.38
C ILE A 383 -11.23 -5.99 0.80
N PRO A 384 -12.04 -7.04 0.57
CA PRO A 384 -12.60 -7.85 1.65
C PRO A 384 -11.50 -8.52 2.47
N VAL A 385 -11.29 -8.07 3.71
CA VAL A 385 -10.23 -8.62 4.60
C VAL A 385 -10.73 -9.92 5.25
N PRO A 386 -9.91 -10.98 5.33
CA PRO A 386 -10.30 -12.21 6.02
C PRO A 386 -10.45 -11.97 7.53
N ALA A 387 -11.40 -12.69 8.16
CA ALA A 387 -11.67 -12.53 9.58
C ALA A 387 -10.53 -13.06 10.45
N CYS A 388 -10.01 -12.21 11.35
CA CYS A 388 -8.90 -12.54 12.25
C CYS A 388 -9.44 -12.69 13.68
N ASN A 389 -9.77 -13.92 14.10
CA ASN A 389 -10.39 -14.18 15.42
C ASN A 389 -9.52 -15.03 16.37
N ASP A 390 -8.45 -15.62 15.85
CA ASP A 390 -7.55 -16.46 16.64
C ASP A 390 -6.54 -15.60 17.40
N THR A 391 -6.16 -16.05 18.59
CA THR A 391 -5.18 -15.37 19.45
C THR A 391 -3.89 -16.16 19.63
N SER A 392 -3.84 -17.42 19.18
CA SER A 392 -2.71 -18.33 19.40
C SER A 392 -1.44 -17.91 18.65
N GLY A 393 -1.58 -17.17 17.55
CA GLY A 393 -0.49 -16.54 16.80
C GLY A 393 0.00 -15.20 17.38
N ASN A 394 -0.67 -14.66 18.40
CA ASN A 394 -0.24 -13.41 19.01
C ASN A 394 1.13 -13.55 19.68
N TYR A 395 2.02 -12.57 19.48
CA TYR A 395 3.38 -12.63 20.02
C TYR A 395 3.42 -12.87 21.54
N PHE A 396 2.62 -12.16 22.33
CA PHE A 396 2.66 -12.27 23.78
C PHE A 396 2.07 -13.59 24.29
N ILE A 397 1.08 -14.14 23.60
CA ILE A 397 0.50 -15.44 23.95
C ILE A 397 1.47 -16.55 23.58
N LYS A 398 2.05 -16.51 22.38
CA LYS A 398 2.98 -17.55 21.89
C LYS A 398 4.26 -17.67 22.72
N ASN A 399 4.68 -16.59 23.38
CA ASN A 399 5.93 -16.53 24.15
C ASN A 399 5.71 -16.40 25.67
N ASP A 400 4.52 -16.73 26.19
CA ASP A 400 4.21 -16.70 27.63
C ASP A 400 4.45 -15.33 28.30
N MET A 401 4.18 -14.24 27.57
CA MET A 401 4.31 -12.84 28.00
C MET A 401 2.97 -12.10 28.04
N TYR A 402 1.87 -12.85 28.13
CA TYR A 402 0.51 -12.33 28.26
C TYR A 402 -0.02 -12.61 29.67
N PHE A 403 -0.53 -11.57 30.33
CA PHE A 403 -0.99 -11.62 31.72
C PHE A 403 -2.48 -11.26 31.82
N ASP A 404 -3.31 -12.20 32.25
CA ASP A 404 -4.74 -12.02 32.52
C ASP A 404 -5.05 -11.68 33.99
N THR A 405 -4.00 -11.60 34.81
CA THR A 405 -4.07 -11.23 36.22
C THR A 405 -2.92 -10.30 36.57
N ALA A 406 -3.09 -9.49 37.63
CA ALA A 406 -2.08 -8.54 38.07
C ALA A 406 -0.98 -9.21 38.93
N ASP A 407 -0.39 -10.29 38.43
CA ASP A 407 0.70 -11.00 39.09
C ASP A 407 2.05 -10.31 38.86
N SER A 408 2.36 -9.33 39.73
CA SER A 408 3.64 -8.63 39.67
C SER A 408 4.85 -9.52 39.93
N ARG A 409 4.67 -10.69 40.56
CA ARG A 409 5.78 -11.63 40.78
C ARG A 409 6.14 -12.30 39.46
N ALA A 410 5.16 -12.77 38.71
CA ALA A 410 5.39 -13.40 37.40
C ALA A 410 6.06 -12.42 36.41
N VAL A 411 5.64 -11.14 36.39
CA VAL A 411 6.33 -10.11 35.59
C VAL A 411 7.76 -9.87 36.09
N GLY A 412 7.98 -9.85 37.41
CA GLY A 412 9.32 -9.74 37.99
C GLY A 412 10.25 -10.90 37.62
N GLU A 413 9.73 -12.14 37.64
CA GLU A 413 10.47 -13.33 37.21
C GLU A 413 10.82 -13.29 35.71
N LEU A 414 9.92 -12.79 34.86
CA LEU A 414 10.20 -12.51 33.44
C LEU A 414 11.36 -11.50 33.30
N VAL A 415 11.34 -10.41 34.07
CA VAL A 415 12.42 -9.41 34.09
C VAL A 415 13.76 -10.02 34.45
N SER A 416 13.84 -10.76 35.57
CA SER A 416 15.07 -11.41 35.99
C SER A 416 15.57 -12.44 34.97
N SER A 417 14.67 -13.18 34.32
CA SER A 417 15.02 -14.15 33.27
C SER A 417 15.66 -13.48 32.07
N VAL A 418 15.07 -12.39 31.57
CA VAL A 418 15.61 -11.62 30.45
C VAL A 418 16.99 -11.06 30.80
N GLN A 419 17.16 -10.44 31.97
CA GLN A 419 18.47 -9.93 32.40
C GLN A 419 19.53 -11.02 32.55
N SER A 420 19.15 -12.19 33.08
CA SER A 420 20.06 -13.33 33.24
C SER A 420 20.54 -13.90 31.91
N SER A 421 19.75 -13.76 30.85
CA SER A 421 20.14 -14.08 29.47
C SER A 421 20.95 -12.98 28.76
N GLY A 422 21.23 -11.86 29.45
CA GLY A 422 21.93 -10.71 28.89
C GLY A 422 21.04 -9.75 28.08
N GLY A 423 19.72 -9.95 28.09
CA GLY A 423 18.76 -9.06 27.47
C GLY A 423 18.49 -7.82 28.32
N ASN A 424 18.16 -6.71 27.66
CA ASN A 424 17.88 -5.43 28.30
C ASN A 424 16.47 -4.88 28.01
N ILE A 425 15.62 -5.66 27.33
CA ILE A 425 14.27 -5.26 26.93
C ILE A 425 13.28 -6.34 27.35
N VAL A 426 12.26 -5.94 28.11
CA VAL A 426 11.12 -6.79 28.47
C VAL A 426 9.87 -6.20 27.85
N GLN A 427 9.09 -7.02 27.16
CA GLN A 427 7.77 -6.63 26.66
C GLN A 427 6.73 -7.59 27.20
N PHE A 428 5.61 -7.07 27.67
CA PHE A 428 4.48 -7.92 28.04
C PHE A 428 3.16 -7.24 27.71
N ARG A 429 2.13 -8.05 27.54
CA ARG A 429 0.75 -7.60 27.32
C ARG A 429 -0.13 -8.05 28.47
N THR A 430 -1.17 -7.28 28.74
CA THR A 430 -2.25 -7.67 29.65
C THR A 430 -3.57 -7.80 28.91
N ASP A 431 -4.51 -8.52 29.51
CA ASP A 431 -5.87 -8.66 29.00
C ASP A 431 -6.64 -7.34 28.98
N SER A 432 -6.35 -6.44 29.91
CA SER A 432 -7.09 -5.21 30.10
C SER A 432 -6.24 -4.07 30.69
N ALA A 433 -6.67 -2.84 30.44
CA ALA A 433 -6.08 -1.65 31.06
C ALA A 433 -6.14 -1.69 32.60
N ALA A 434 -7.13 -2.38 33.18
CA ALA A 434 -7.26 -2.53 34.63
C ALA A 434 -6.13 -3.43 35.19
N THR A 435 -5.86 -4.55 34.54
CA THR A 435 -4.73 -5.44 34.88
C THR A 435 -3.41 -4.71 34.72
N MET A 436 -3.22 -3.97 33.61
CA MET A 436 -2.04 -3.13 33.41
C MET A 436 -1.85 -2.11 34.53
N SER A 437 -2.90 -1.35 34.87
CA SER A 437 -2.84 -0.35 35.94
C SER A 437 -2.45 -0.97 37.29
N ALA A 438 -3.01 -2.12 37.64
CA ALA A 438 -2.69 -2.81 38.89
C ALA A 438 -1.24 -3.32 38.92
N LEU A 439 -0.72 -3.83 37.78
CA LEU A 439 0.69 -4.19 37.64
C LEU A 439 1.60 -2.97 37.77
N MET A 440 1.25 -1.85 37.12
CA MET A 440 2.01 -0.61 37.22
C MET A 440 2.10 -0.09 38.65
N ASP A 441 0.99 -0.14 39.41
CA ASP A 441 0.98 0.23 40.82
C ASP A 441 1.87 -0.68 41.66
N SER A 442 1.83 -1.99 41.42
CA SER A 442 2.68 -2.94 42.16
C SER A 442 4.16 -2.79 41.81
N LEU A 443 4.50 -2.73 40.51
CA LEU A 443 5.87 -2.76 40.02
C LEU A 443 6.57 -1.40 40.19
N PHE A 444 5.90 -0.30 39.84
CA PHE A 444 6.54 1.02 39.75
C PHE A 444 6.17 1.93 40.92
N THR A 445 4.88 2.11 41.22
CA THR A 445 4.45 2.98 42.34
C THR A 445 4.95 2.43 43.67
N ASN A 446 4.79 1.12 43.89
CA ASN A 446 5.29 0.42 45.07
C ASN A 446 6.73 -0.10 44.93
N GLN A 447 7.42 0.23 43.83
CA GLN A 447 8.84 -0.03 43.62
C GLN A 447 9.27 -1.51 43.71
N LYS A 448 8.35 -2.47 43.59
CA LYS A 448 8.69 -3.90 43.64
C LYS A 448 9.55 -4.37 42.47
N ILE A 449 9.58 -3.61 41.37
CA ILE A 449 10.45 -3.93 40.22
C ILE A 449 11.92 -4.05 40.64
N TYR A 450 12.38 -3.24 41.60
CA TYR A 450 13.78 -3.26 42.06
C TYR A 450 14.17 -4.54 42.80
N ASP A 451 13.19 -5.34 43.26
CA ASP A 451 13.46 -6.66 43.84
C ASP A 451 13.96 -7.67 42.80
N TYR A 452 13.74 -7.38 41.50
CA TYR A 452 14.02 -8.27 40.38
C TYR A 452 15.15 -7.78 39.47
N LEU A 453 15.65 -6.55 39.67
CA LEU A 453 16.68 -5.94 38.84
C LEU A 453 18.09 -6.25 39.36
N ASP A 454 18.94 -6.78 38.49
CA ASP A 454 20.36 -6.98 38.80
C ASP A 454 21.20 -5.79 38.34
N ASN A 455 21.82 -5.06 39.28
CA ASN A 455 22.75 -3.95 39.03
C ASN A 455 22.24 -2.78 38.15
N VAL A 456 20.91 -2.66 37.93
CA VAL A 456 20.31 -1.55 37.17
C VAL A 456 19.98 -0.37 38.09
N ARG A 457 20.54 0.80 37.79
CA ARG A 457 20.32 2.04 38.59
C ARG A 457 19.07 2.83 38.17
N SER A 458 18.65 2.67 36.93
CA SER A 458 17.51 3.35 36.33
C SER A 458 17.09 2.60 35.08
N PHE A 459 15.80 2.57 34.78
CA PHE A 459 15.25 1.98 33.57
C PHE A 459 14.21 2.94 32.98
N ASN A 460 13.89 2.76 31.70
CA ASN A 460 12.78 3.45 31.05
C ASN A 460 11.67 2.45 30.75
N TYR A 461 10.43 2.91 30.66
CA TYR A 461 9.35 2.10 30.11
C TYR A 461 8.50 2.92 29.14
N THR A 462 7.75 2.22 28.30
CA THR A 462 6.77 2.77 27.36
C THR A 462 5.51 1.93 27.47
N LEU A 463 4.37 2.61 27.58
CA LEU A 463 3.05 2.00 27.60
C LEU A 463 2.38 2.27 26.26
N ILE A 464 1.82 1.23 25.66
CA ILE A 464 1.04 1.29 24.44
C ILE A 464 -0.41 1.03 24.85
N ASP A 465 -1.10 2.11 25.24
CA ASP A 465 -2.43 2.06 25.84
C ASP A 465 -3.45 1.34 24.95
N SER A 466 -3.41 1.60 23.63
CA SER A 466 -4.31 0.97 22.67
C SER A 466 -4.20 -0.55 22.60
N GLN A 467 -3.10 -1.11 23.11
CA GLN A 467 -2.79 -2.53 23.00
C GLN A 467 -2.53 -3.19 24.37
N ASN A 468 -2.71 -2.46 25.48
CA ASN A 468 -2.40 -2.91 26.84
C ASN A 468 -1.01 -3.57 26.94
N THR A 469 -0.03 -3.02 26.21
CA THR A 469 1.32 -3.56 26.10
C THR A 469 2.32 -2.62 26.75
N MET A 470 3.25 -3.17 27.53
CA MET A 470 4.33 -2.44 28.16
C MET A 470 5.68 -2.92 27.64
N ILE A 471 6.58 -1.97 27.39
CA ILE A 471 7.97 -2.20 27.03
C ILE A 471 8.84 -1.57 28.13
N ILE A 472 9.71 -2.35 28.76
CA ILE A 472 10.68 -1.92 29.77
C ILE A 472 12.08 -2.07 29.19
N MET A 473 12.92 -1.04 29.34
CA MET A 473 14.29 -0.97 28.85
C MET A 473 15.24 -0.63 29.99
N PHE A 474 16.20 -1.52 30.26
CA PHE A 474 17.14 -1.43 31.39
C PHE A 474 18.44 -0.71 31.07
#